data_AF-A0A353NZN3-F1
#
_entry.id   AF-A0A353NZN3-F1
#
_cell.length_a   1.000
_cell.length_b   1.000
_cell.length_c   1.000
_cell.angle_alpha   90.00
_cell.angle_beta   90.00
_cell.angle_gamma   90.00
#
_symmetry.space_group_name_H-M   'P 1'
#
loop_
_entity.id
_entity.type
_entity.pdbx_description
1 polymer ?
#
loop_
_entity_poly.entity_id
_entity_poly.type
_entity_poly.pdbx_seq_one_letter_code
_entity_poly.pdbx_strand_id
1 'polypeptide(L)'
;MNILSTIQAFNNKLQSAINGDRFGISQTGRQLAALHDSIATLIIIIIDCSISMQTEDYLPNRLEAAKDAAIEYLSTLVGQNANANIAVIAFNDEAKVMVTPTAINNSMEIIQGIRSIRAEGSTNIGQGLQQATSLLHSHIDLNGRSQIILLTDGFGNCPISIPDKLKQRYGAVIDVIGIGGSPEDVNESLLRKVATTEPDGTNHYRFIADARTLKQHYRQLATGLIWKGDNQ
;
A
#
# COMPACT_ATOMS: atom_id res chain seq x y z
N MET A 1 9.82 6.10 25.69
CA MET A 1 10.36 7.23 24.91
C MET A 1 9.23 7.80 24.08
N ASN A 2 8.98 9.11 24.15
CA ASN A 2 7.84 9.77 23.48
C ASN A 2 8.23 10.09 22.02
N ILE A 3 7.42 9.70 21.04
CA ILE A 3 7.70 9.86 19.60
C ILE A 3 8.05 11.31 19.24
N LEU A 4 7.39 12.27 19.89
CA LEU A 4 7.67 13.70 19.73
C LEU A 4 9.12 14.06 20.10
N SER A 5 9.67 13.46 21.15
CA SER A 5 11.07 13.71 21.56
C SER A 5 12.08 13.14 20.57
N THR A 6 11.77 12.00 19.94
CA THR A 6 12.61 11.37 18.92
C THR A 6 12.58 12.17 17.62
N ILE A 7 11.39 12.61 17.18
CA ILE A 7 11.22 13.46 15.99
C ILE A 7 11.88 14.83 16.19
N GLN A 8 11.82 15.39 17.40
CA GLN A 8 12.42 16.69 17.69
C GLN A 8 13.95 16.62 17.79
N ALA A 9 14.49 15.54 18.37
CA ALA A 9 15.93 15.26 18.32
C ALA A 9 16.43 15.03 16.88
N PHE A 10 15.59 14.42 16.03
CA PHE A 10 15.85 14.22 14.61
C PHE A 10 15.86 15.53 13.82
N ASN A 11 14.87 16.40 14.01
CA ASN A 11 14.81 17.72 13.37
C ASN A 11 16.00 18.61 13.74
N ASN A 12 16.42 18.56 15.01
CA ASN A 12 17.59 19.32 15.47
C ASN A 12 18.89 18.84 14.83
N LYS A 13 19.06 17.52 14.63
CA LYS A 13 20.22 16.95 13.93
C LYS A 13 20.23 17.26 12.43
N LEU A 14 19.06 17.27 11.79
CA LEU A 14 18.93 17.68 10.39
C LEU A 14 19.31 19.15 10.19
N GLN A 15 18.80 20.05 11.05
CA GLN A 15 19.13 21.47 10.98
C GLN A 15 20.62 21.75 11.25
N SER A 16 21.27 21.01 12.16
CA SER A 16 22.71 21.15 12.36
C SER A 16 23.54 20.64 11.18
N ALA A 17 23.09 19.58 10.50
CA ALA A 17 23.77 18.99 9.36
C ALA A 17 23.61 19.81 8.06
N ILE A 18 22.47 20.49 7.87
CA ILE A 18 22.23 21.39 6.74
C ILE A 18 23.10 22.65 6.85
N ASN A 19 23.34 23.13 8.07
CA ASN A 19 24.13 24.34 8.33
C ASN A 19 25.66 24.10 8.34
N GLY A 20 26.12 22.85 8.29
CA GLY A 20 27.54 22.49 8.38
C GLY A 20 27.97 21.43 7.37
N ASP A 21 28.75 21.84 6.37
CA ASP A 21 29.66 21.05 5.54
C ASP A 21 29.15 20.24 4.32
N ARG A 22 29.87 20.45 3.21
CA ARG A 22 29.70 19.82 1.89
C ARG A 22 30.12 18.33 1.81
N PHE A 23 30.53 17.72 2.94
CA PHE A 23 30.88 16.29 3.05
C PHE A 23 29.88 15.46 3.88
N GLY A 24 28.97 16.10 4.63
CA GLY A 24 28.05 15.42 5.57
C GLY A 24 26.88 14.68 4.93
N ILE A 25 26.49 15.06 3.71
CA ILE A 25 25.29 14.55 3.02
C ILE A 25 25.34 13.02 2.79
N SER A 26 26.53 12.44 2.59
CA SER A 26 26.66 10.99 2.34
C SER A 26 26.65 10.11 3.60
N GLN A 27 27.07 10.63 4.75
CA GLN A 27 26.98 9.91 6.02
C GLN A 27 25.58 10.04 6.62
N THR A 28 25.00 11.25 6.58
CA THR A 28 23.62 11.47 7.00
C THR A 28 22.65 10.69 6.11
N GLY A 29 22.86 10.64 4.79
CA GLY A 29 22.08 9.80 3.88
C GLY A 29 22.16 8.30 4.19
N ARG A 30 23.36 7.78 4.51
CA ARG A 30 23.52 6.37 4.91
C ARG A 30 22.90 6.07 6.28
N GLN A 31 22.97 7.02 7.21
CA GLN A 31 22.36 6.89 8.53
C GLN A 31 20.83 6.98 8.45
N LEU A 32 20.29 7.81 7.56
CA LEU A 32 18.87 7.89 7.23
C LEU A 32 18.36 6.63 6.56
N ALA A 33 19.10 6.07 5.59
CA ALA A 33 18.77 4.79 4.96
C ALA A 33 18.79 3.64 5.98
N ALA A 34 19.83 3.56 6.82
CA ALA A 34 19.91 2.54 7.87
C ALA A 34 18.80 2.67 8.93
N LEU A 35 18.38 3.90 9.27
CA LEU A 35 17.24 4.15 10.15
C LEU A 35 15.92 3.75 9.46
N HIS A 36 15.76 4.06 8.18
CA HIS A 36 14.61 3.65 7.38
C HIS A 36 14.48 2.13 7.33
N ASP A 37 15.58 1.42 7.07
CA ASP A 37 15.63 -0.04 7.02
C ASP A 37 15.39 -0.66 8.40
N SER A 38 15.71 0.04 9.50
CA SER A 38 15.49 -0.44 10.87
C SER A 38 14.04 -0.32 11.36
N ILE A 39 13.19 0.44 10.68
CA ILE A 39 11.80 0.63 11.08
C ILE A 39 10.98 -0.55 10.53
N ALA A 40 10.45 -1.37 11.45
CA ALA A 40 9.50 -2.42 11.10
C ALA A 40 8.34 -1.82 10.29
N THR A 41 8.01 -2.42 9.16
CA THR A 41 6.94 -1.93 8.29
C THR A 41 5.91 -3.02 8.09
N LEU A 42 4.63 -2.73 8.34
CA LEU A 42 3.54 -3.62 7.98
C LEU A 42 2.90 -3.13 6.67
N ILE A 43 2.94 -3.96 5.64
CA ILE A 43 2.30 -3.69 4.36
C ILE A 43 1.12 -4.63 4.21
N ILE A 44 -0.05 -4.06 3.99
CA ILE A 44 -1.29 -4.79 3.79
C ILE A 44 -1.72 -4.61 2.34
N ILE A 45 -1.64 -5.68 1.55
CA ILE A 45 -2.12 -5.70 0.17
C ILE A 45 -3.57 -6.19 0.19
N ILE A 46 -4.48 -5.35 -0.30
CA ILE A 46 -5.91 -5.63 -0.34
C ILE A 46 -6.34 -5.74 -1.80
N ILE A 47 -6.79 -6.93 -2.20
CA ILE A 47 -7.15 -7.25 -3.58
C ILE A 47 -8.65 -7.51 -3.64
N ASP A 48 -9.35 -6.74 -4.47
CA ASP A 48 -10.71 -7.04 -4.88
C ASP A 48 -10.74 -8.37 -5.63
N CYS A 49 -11.59 -9.28 -5.18
CA CYS A 49 -11.83 -10.58 -5.81
C CYS A 49 -13.30 -10.78 -6.13
N SER A 50 -14.03 -9.70 -6.42
CA SER A 50 -15.39 -9.78 -6.95
C SER A 50 -15.42 -10.36 -8.38
N ILE A 51 -16.60 -10.77 -8.84
CA ILE A 51 -16.76 -11.42 -10.16
C ILE A 51 -16.35 -10.48 -11.32
N SER A 52 -16.48 -9.16 -11.18
CA SER A 52 -16.04 -8.20 -12.22
C SER A 52 -14.55 -8.32 -12.53
N MET A 53 -13.75 -8.74 -11.56
CA MET A 53 -12.31 -8.96 -11.72
C MET A 53 -11.98 -10.14 -12.67
N GLN A 54 -12.96 -10.90 -13.15
CA GLN A 54 -12.77 -11.90 -14.21
C GLN A 54 -12.78 -11.33 -15.63
N THR A 55 -13.08 -10.03 -15.79
CA THR A 55 -13.08 -9.37 -17.10
C THR A 55 -11.70 -9.45 -17.76
N GLU A 56 -11.68 -9.76 -19.06
CA GLU A 56 -10.46 -10.02 -19.86
C GLU A 56 -9.92 -8.79 -20.61
N ASP A 57 -10.27 -7.58 -20.17
CA ASP A 57 -9.64 -6.33 -20.65
C ASP A 57 -8.20 -6.15 -20.15
N TYR A 58 -7.78 -7.00 -19.21
CA TYR A 58 -6.40 -7.28 -18.85
C TYR A 58 -6.14 -8.75 -19.18
N LEU A 59 -4.95 -9.10 -19.66
CA LEU A 59 -4.62 -10.49 -19.94
C LEU A 59 -4.02 -11.18 -18.71
N PRO A 60 -4.48 -12.39 -18.32
CA PRO A 60 -5.67 -13.09 -18.84
C PRO A 60 -7.00 -12.53 -18.32
N ASN A 61 -7.01 -11.92 -17.14
CA ASN A 61 -8.10 -11.11 -16.61
C ASN A 61 -7.56 -10.10 -15.57
N ARG A 62 -8.41 -9.18 -15.12
CA ARG A 62 -8.08 -8.17 -14.11
C ARG A 62 -7.50 -8.78 -12.82
N LEU A 63 -8.09 -9.87 -12.31
CA LEU A 63 -7.63 -10.53 -11.08
C LEU A 63 -6.22 -11.10 -11.22
N GLU A 64 -5.93 -11.79 -12.32
CA GLU A 64 -4.59 -12.33 -12.56
C GLU A 64 -3.56 -11.22 -12.77
N ALA A 65 -3.93 -10.12 -13.43
CA ALA A 65 -3.07 -8.94 -13.53
C ALA A 65 -2.78 -8.30 -12.16
N ALA A 66 -3.78 -8.22 -11.27
CA ALA A 66 -3.63 -7.72 -9.91
C ALA A 66 -2.69 -8.60 -9.07
N LYS A 67 -2.85 -9.92 -9.15
CA LYS A 67 -1.96 -10.89 -8.48
C LYS A 67 -0.52 -10.77 -8.97
N ASP A 68 -0.33 -10.69 -10.28
CA ASP A 68 0.98 -10.48 -10.90
C ASP A 68 1.65 -9.19 -10.40
N ALA A 69 0.90 -8.10 -10.33
CA ALA A 69 1.40 -6.82 -9.83
C ALA A 69 1.79 -6.89 -8.35
N ALA A 70 0.98 -7.54 -7.51
CA ALA A 70 1.31 -7.76 -6.10
C ALA A 70 2.59 -8.60 -5.91
N ILE A 71 2.78 -9.64 -6.73
CA ILE A 71 4.01 -10.47 -6.73
C ILE A 71 5.21 -9.66 -7.21
N GLU A 72 5.03 -8.79 -8.21
CA GLU A 72 6.07 -7.88 -8.69
C GLU A 72 6.50 -6.87 -7.60
N TYR A 73 5.55 -6.32 -6.86
CA TYR A 73 5.82 -5.46 -5.70
C TYR A 73 6.66 -6.19 -4.65
N LEU A 74 6.26 -7.41 -4.28
CA LEU A 74 7.01 -8.23 -3.33
C LEU A 74 8.46 -8.45 -3.81
N SER A 75 8.63 -8.85 -5.08
CA SER A 75 9.93 -9.14 -5.67
C SER A 75 10.84 -7.90 -5.68
N THR A 76 10.27 -6.73 -5.93
CA THR A 76 11.00 -5.45 -5.90
C THR A 76 11.36 -5.05 -4.48
N LEU A 77 10.41 -5.18 -3.53
CA LEU A 77 10.56 -4.73 -2.16
C LEU A 77 11.58 -5.55 -1.36
N VAL A 78 11.73 -6.85 -1.64
CA VAL A 78 12.76 -7.70 -0.99
C VAL A 78 14.16 -7.09 -1.09
N GLY A 79 14.47 -6.42 -2.21
CA GLY A 79 15.76 -5.74 -2.40
C GLY A 79 15.87 -4.37 -1.73
N GLN A 80 14.79 -3.84 -1.17
CA GLN A 80 14.70 -2.47 -0.64
C GLN A 80 14.42 -2.42 0.87
N ASN A 81 13.67 -3.37 1.43
CA ASN A 81 13.30 -3.36 2.85
C ASN A 81 13.23 -4.78 3.43
N ALA A 82 14.28 -5.19 4.15
CA ALA A 82 14.37 -6.51 4.75
C ALA A 82 13.49 -6.71 6.01
N ASN A 83 12.99 -5.62 6.62
CA ASN A 83 12.22 -5.64 7.87
C ASN A 83 10.71 -5.43 7.67
N ALA A 84 10.24 -5.62 6.44
CA ALA A 84 8.82 -5.58 6.11
C ALA A 84 8.11 -6.90 6.48
N ASN A 85 6.89 -6.77 7.01
CA ASN A 85 5.92 -7.85 7.11
C ASN A 85 4.79 -7.58 6.11
N ILE A 86 4.39 -8.60 5.37
CA ILE A 86 3.34 -8.52 4.37
C ILE A 86 2.13 -9.29 4.87
N ALA A 87 0.96 -8.64 4.82
CA ALA A 87 -0.33 -9.31 4.93
C ALA A 87 -1.09 -9.16 3.61
N VAL A 88 -1.91 -10.14 3.28
CA VAL A 88 -2.73 -10.14 2.06
C VAL A 88 -4.17 -10.38 2.45
N ILE A 89 -5.04 -9.47 2.03
CA ILE A 89 -6.49 -9.56 2.20
C ILE A 89 -7.11 -9.66 0.81
N ALA A 90 -8.00 -10.62 0.63
CA ALA A 90 -8.92 -10.66 -0.50
C ALA A 90 -10.29 -10.22 -0.03
N PHE A 91 -11.02 -9.43 -0.82
CA PHE A 91 -12.37 -9.02 -0.45
C PHE A 91 -13.34 -9.08 -1.62
N ASN A 92 -14.59 -9.36 -1.28
CA ASN A 92 -15.76 -9.31 -2.14
C ASN A 92 -16.93 -8.75 -1.31
N ASP A 93 -18.02 -9.52 -1.11
CA ASP A 93 -19.06 -9.24 -0.12
C ASP A 93 -18.52 -9.26 1.32
N GLU A 94 -17.47 -10.05 1.56
CA GLU A 94 -16.74 -10.22 2.83
C GLU A 94 -15.24 -10.05 2.62
N ALA A 95 -14.45 -10.00 3.69
CA ALA A 95 -12.99 -9.95 3.61
C ALA A 95 -12.35 -11.18 4.26
N LYS A 96 -11.36 -11.77 3.58
CA LYS A 96 -10.60 -12.94 4.03
C LYS A 96 -9.11 -12.60 4.09
N VAL A 97 -8.47 -12.95 5.20
CA VAL A 97 -7.01 -12.84 5.32
C VAL A 97 -6.40 -14.07 4.64
N MET A 98 -5.75 -13.84 3.50
CA MET A 98 -5.08 -14.87 2.71
C MET A 98 -3.68 -15.16 3.24
N VAL A 99 -3.04 -14.14 3.80
CA VAL A 99 -1.72 -14.20 4.42
C VAL A 99 -1.76 -13.31 5.66
N THR A 100 -1.54 -13.88 6.84
CA THR A 100 -1.30 -13.10 8.07
C THR A 100 0.00 -12.32 7.94
N PRO A 101 0.27 -11.29 8.76
CA PRO A 101 1.55 -10.57 8.71
C PRO A 101 2.75 -11.53 8.76
N THR A 102 3.40 -11.70 7.60
CA THR A 102 4.48 -12.66 7.38
C THR A 102 5.70 -11.89 6.91
N ALA A 103 6.87 -12.19 7.47
CA ALA A 103 8.12 -11.53 7.12
C ALA A 103 8.41 -11.67 5.62
N ILE A 104 8.86 -10.58 4.99
CA ILE A 104 9.03 -10.49 3.52
C ILE A 104 10.00 -11.55 2.95
N ASN A 105 10.92 -12.05 3.76
CA ASN A 105 11.85 -13.13 3.39
C ASN A 105 11.15 -14.49 3.21
N ASN A 106 9.94 -14.67 3.73
CA ASN A 106 9.08 -15.83 3.50
C ASN A 106 8.21 -15.64 2.25
N SER A 107 8.84 -15.17 1.15
CA SER A 107 8.15 -14.76 -0.08
C SER A 107 7.30 -15.87 -0.70
N MET A 108 7.72 -17.13 -0.59
CA MET A 108 6.97 -18.27 -1.12
C MET A 108 5.58 -18.43 -0.48
N GLU A 109 5.46 -18.23 0.83
CA GLU A 109 4.18 -18.30 1.54
C GLU A 109 3.25 -17.17 1.08
N ILE A 110 3.80 -15.95 0.97
CA ILE A 110 3.06 -14.77 0.51
C ILE A 110 2.56 -14.97 -0.93
N ILE A 111 3.44 -15.45 -1.83
CA ILE A 111 3.10 -15.73 -3.23
C ILE A 111 2.01 -16.80 -3.34
N GLN A 112 2.08 -17.86 -2.53
CA GLN A 112 1.04 -18.90 -2.52
C GLN A 112 -0.30 -18.34 -2.07
N GLY A 113 -0.32 -17.50 -1.02
CA GLY A 113 -1.52 -16.80 -0.57
C GLY A 113 -2.14 -15.94 -1.68
N ILE A 114 -1.35 -15.11 -2.35
CA ILE A 114 -1.81 -14.27 -3.48
C ILE A 114 -2.38 -15.15 -4.61
N ARG A 115 -1.66 -16.20 -5.00
CA ARG A 115 -2.08 -17.10 -6.09
C ARG A 115 -3.33 -17.90 -5.75
N SER A 116 -3.66 -18.09 -4.47
CA SER A 116 -4.85 -18.83 -4.05
C SER A 116 -6.15 -18.03 -4.14
N ILE A 117 -6.08 -16.70 -4.30
CA ILE A 117 -7.27 -15.83 -4.43
C ILE A 117 -8.11 -16.26 -5.65
N ARG A 118 -9.43 -16.28 -5.50
CA ARG A 118 -10.38 -16.62 -6.56
C ARG A 118 -11.47 -15.56 -6.62
N ALA A 119 -11.97 -15.31 -7.82
CA ALA A 119 -13.06 -14.36 -8.00
C ALA A 119 -14.39 -14.99 -7.56
N GLU A 120 -15.12 -14.30 -6.69
CA GLU A 120 -16.44 -14.69 -6.17
C GLU A 120 -17.16 -13.46 -5.62
N GLY A 121 -18.49 -13.45 -5.64
CA GLY A 121 -19.29 -12.42 -4.97
C GLY A 121 -19.26 -11.03 -5.62
N SER A 122 -19.75 -10.04 -4.87
CA SER A 122 -19.82 -8.62 -5.26
C SER A 122 -18.67 -7.80 -4.66
N THR A 123 -18.68 -6.48 -4.82
CA THR A 123 -17.61 -5.59 -4.33
C THR A 123 -18.01 -4.84 -3.06
N ASN A 124 -17.28 -5.03 -1.95
CA ASN A 124 -17.43 -4.25 -0.72
C ASN A 124 -16.06 -3.79 -0.16
N ILE A 125 -15.64 -2.59 -0.58
CA ILE A 125 -14.36 -1.98 -0.19
C ILE A 125 -14.26 -1.80 1.33
N GLY A 126 -15.40 -1.49 1.99
CA GLY A 126 -15.48 -1.33 3.43
C GLY A 126 -15.00 -2.56 4.20
N GLN A 127 -15.34 -3.77 3.75
CA GLN A 127 -14.94 -5.01 4.41
C GLN A 127 -13.42 -5.23 4.35
N GLY A 128 -12.80 -5.00 3.19
CA GLY A 128 -11.34 -5.11 3.05
C GLY A 128 -10.60 -4.18 4.00
N LEU A 129 -11.00 -2.90 4.06
CA LEU A 129 -10.38 -1.91 4.95
C LEU A 129 -10.71 -2.14 6.43
N GLN A 130 -11.89 -2.68 6.75
CA GLN A 130 -12.23 -3.07 8.10
C GLN A 130 -11.34 -4.23 8.57
N GLN A 131 -11.07 -5.21 7.71
CA GLN A 131 -10.15 -6.30 8.02
C GLN A 131 -8.71 -5.80 8.18
N ALA A 132 -8.28 -4.81 7.39
CA ALA A 132 -6.99 -4.15 7.59
C ALA A 132 -6.91 -3.42 8.94
N THR A 133 -8.02 -2.79 9.37
CA THR A 133 -8.12 -2.17 10.71
C THR A 133 -7.92 -3.19 11.82
N SER A 134 -8.52 -4.38 11.68
CA SER A 134 -8.35 -5.49 12.63
C SER A 134 -6.90 -5.96 12.69
N LEU A 135 -6.24 -6.13 11.54
CA LEU A 135 -4.82 -6.51 11.50
C LEU A 135 -3.93 -5.47 12.17
N LEU A 136 -4.11 -4.19 11.86
CA LEU A 136 -3.34 -3.10 12.47
C LEU A 136 -3.57 -2.99 13.97
N HIS A 137 -4.81 -3.21 14.43
CA HIS A 137 -5.10 -3.22 15.85
C HIS A 137 -4.35 -4.31 16.61
N SER A 138 -4.32 -5.52 16.06
CA SER A 138 -3.64 -6.67 16.68
C SER A 138 -2.11 -6.61 16.59
N HIS A 139 -1.56 -5.73 15.76
CA HIS A 139 -0.12 -5.59 15.53
C HIS A 139 0.39 -4.17 15.86
N ILE A 140 -0.33 -3.46 16.74
CA ILE A 140 -0.01 -2.07 17.11
C ILE A 140 1.36 -1.93 17.79
N ASP A 141 1.90 -3.03 18.33
CA ASP A 141 3.21 -3.09 18.97
C ASP A 141 4.38 -3.03 17.97
N LEU A 142 4.09 -3.18 16.67
CA LEU A 142 5.02 -2.78 15.62
C LEU A 142 5.08 -1.24 15.67
N ASN A 143 6.02 -0.68 16.45
CA ASN A 143 6.36 0.75 16.49
C ASN A 143 6.95 1.21 15.15
N GLY A 144 6.14 1.09 14.11
CA GLY A 144 6.54 0.94 12.72
C GLY A 144 5.62 1.67 11.77
N ARG A 145 5.97 1.68 10.48
CA ARG A 145 5.13 2.28 9.45
C ARG A 145 4.08 1.28 8.97
N SER A 146 2.91 1.79 8.63
CA SER A 146 1.83 0.99 8.06
C SER A 146 1.50 1.51 6.67
N GLN A 147 1.52 0.62 5.68
CA GLN A 147 1.12 0.93 4.32
C GLN A 147 0.01 -0.03 3.90
N ILE A 148 -1.00 0.51 3.24
CA ILE A 148 -2.12 -0.25 2.69
C ILE A 148 -2.13 0.01 1.20
N ILE A 149 -2.14 -1.05 0.41
CA ILE A 149 -2.25 -0.99 -1.05
C ILE A 149 -3.57 -1.65 -1.42
N LEU A 150 -4.56 -0.85 -1.80
CA LEU A 150 -5.88 -1.30 -2.21
C LEU A 150 -5.99 -1.31 -3.72
N LEU A 151 -6.38 -2.44 -4.31
CA LEU A 151 -6.71 -2.55 -5.73
C LEU A 151 -8.15 -3.03 -5.90
N THR A 152 -8.91 -2.33 -6.74
CA THR A 152 -10.32 -2.63 -7.05
C THR A 152 -10.70 -2.18 -8.46
N ASP A 153 -11.65 -2.87 -9.07
CA ASP A 153 -12.21 -2.55 -10.38
C ASP A 153 -13.67 -2.07 -10.34
N GLY A 154 -14.20 -1.78 -9.14
CA GLY A 154 -15.63 -1.69 -8.93
C GLY A 154 -16.17 -0.47 -8.18
N PHE A 155 -17.50 -0.45 -8.07
CA PHE A 155 -18.33 0.57 -7.40
C PHE A 155 -18.69 0.20 -5.96
N GLY A 156 -17.85 -0.60 -5.30
CA GLY A 156 -18.13 -1.03 -3.93
C GLY A 156 -18.36 0.15 -2.98
N ASN A 157 -19.04 -0.11 -1.86
CA ASN A 157 -19.26 0.90 -0.84
C ASN A 157 -18.13 0.89 0.22
N CYS A 158 -17.89 2.04 0.82
CA CYS A 158 -17.02 2.16 1.98
C CYS A 158 -17.47 3.36 2.83
N PRO A 159 -17.88 3.16 4.08
CA PRO A 159 -18.03 4.26 5.02
C PRO A 159 -16.69 4.98 5.22
N ILE A 160 -16.62 6.28 4.92
CA ILE A 160 -15.37 7.07 4.96
C ILE A 160 -14.71 7.09 6.35
N SER A 161 -15.49 6.85 7.41
CA SER A 161 -14.97 6.69 8.77
C SER A 161 -13.94 5.56 8.92
N ILE A 162 -13.97 4.53 8.06
CA ILE A 162 -13.01 3.41 8.09
C ILE A 162 -11.62 3.86 7.61
N PRO A 163 -11.42 4.36 6.38
CA PRO A 163 -10.12 4.86 5.95
C PRO A 163 -9.64 6.04 6.81
N ASP A 164 -10.53 6.90 7.32
CA ASP A 164 -10.13 7.98 8.23
C ASP A 164 -9.56 7.44 9.54
N LYS A 165 -10.16 6.38 10.11
CA LYS A 165 -9.60 5.71 11.29
C LYS A 165 -8.23 5.10 11.00
N LEU A 166 -8.05 4.44 9.86
CA LEU A 166 -6.76 3.88 9.43
C LEU A 166 -5.67 4.96 9.37
N LYS A 167 -5.96 6.07 8.69
CA LYS A 167 -5.03 7.21 8.54
C LYS A 167 -4.75 7.90 9.87
N GLN A 168 -5.77 8.29 10.62
CA GLN A 168 -5.62 9.14 11.82
C GLN A 168 -5.13 8.39 13.05
N ARG A 169 -5.62 7.16 13.27
CA ARG A 169 -5.31 6.40 14.49
C ARG A 169 -4.03 5.56 14.34
N TYR A 170 -3.82 5.00 13.16
CA TYR A 170 -2.70 4.08 12.92
C TYR A 170 -1.59 4.71 12.07
N GLY A 171 -1.77 5.95 11.60
CA GLY A 171 -0.80 6.60 10.71
C GLY A 171 -0.60 5.84 9.39
N ALA A 172 -1.59 5.05 8.97
CA ALA A 172 -1.47 4.22 7.78
C ALA A 172 -1.56 5.10 6.52
N VAL A 173 -0.61 4.92 5.60
CA VAL A 173 -0.69 5.47 4.25
C VAL A 173 -1.47 4.47 3.39
N ILE A 174 -2.45 4.97 2.64
CA ILE A 174 -3.35 4.18 1.81
C ILE A 174 -3.17 4.58 0.35
N ASP A 175 -2.51 3.72 -0.41
CA ASP A 175 -2.42 3.78 -1.87
C ASP A 175 -3.61 3.05 -2.47
N VAL A 176 -4.33 3.69 -3.41
CA VAL A 176 -5.53 3.13 -4.02
C VAL A 176 -5.37 3.08 -5.53
N ILE A 177 -5.50 1.88 -6.09
CA ILE A 177 -5.38 1.61 -7.51
C ILE A 177 -6.75 1.19 -8.04
N GLY A 178 -7.33 2.04 -8.90
CA GLY A 178 -8.48 1.67 -9.71
C GLY A 178 -8.03 1.03 -11.02
N ILE A 179 -8.64 -0.10 -11.41
CA ILE A 179 -8.39 -0.75 -12.70
C ILE A 179 -9.68 -0.93 -13.49
N GLY A 180 -9.60 -1.01 -14.81
CA GLY A 180 -10.75 -1.15 -15.70
C GLY A 180 -10.44 -0.69 -17.12
N GLY A 181 -11.44 -0.68 -18.00
CA GLY A 181 -11.28 -0.20 -19.37
C GLY A 181 -11.14 1.32 -19.44
N SER A 182 -11.82 2.03 -18.54
CA SER A 182 -11.84 3.49 -18.44
C SER A 182 -12.06 3.94 -16.98
N PRO A 183 -11.69 5.19 -16.64
CA PRO A 183 -11.94 5.74 -15.30
C PRO A 183 -13.43 5.76 -14.91
N GLU A 184 -14.34 5.79 -15.89
CA GLU A 184 -15.78 5.75 -15.67
C GLU A 184 -16.26 4.39 -15.16
N ASP A 185 -15.45 3.34 -15.29
CA ASP A 185 -15.76 1.99 -14.79
C ASP A 185 -15.53 1.86 -13.28
N VAL A 186 -15.02 2.90 -12.61
CA VAL A 186 -14.74 2.89 -11.16
C VAL A 186 -15.34 4.12 -10.47
N ASN A 187 -15.61 3.99 -9.17
CA ASN A 187 -16.05 5.13 -8.35
C ASN A 187 -14.86 6.01 -7.93
N GLU A 188 -14.27 6.77 -8.86
CA GLU A 188 -13.12 7.65 -8.59
C GLU A 188 -13.33 8.58 -7.38
N SER A 189 -14.53 9.14 -7.23
CA SER A 189 -14.86 10.04 -6.12
C SER A 189 -14.70 9.35 -4.76
N LEU A 190 -15.15 8.10 -4.65
CA LEU A 190 -14.97 7.29 -3.45
C LEU A 190 -13.50 6.90 -3.26
N LEU A 191 -12.85 6.39 -4.31
CA LEU A 191 -11.49 5.88 -4.23
C LEU A 191 -10.49 6.97 -3.83
N ARG A 192 -10.65 8.21 -4.32
CA ARG A 192 -9.85 9.37 -3.91
C ARG A 192 -10.05 9.76 -2.44
N LYS A 193 -11.25 9.55 -1.87
CA LYS A 193 -11.51 9.78 -0.44
C LYS A 193 -10.92 8.68 0.45
N VAL A 194 -10.89 7.46 -0.05
CA VAL A 194 -10.22 6.33 0.62
C VAL A 194 -8.71 6.54 0.64
N ALA A 195 -8.14 6.98 -0.49
CA ALA A 195 -6.71 7.22 -0.63
C ALA A 195 -6.19 8.29 0.34
N THR A 196 -4.91 8.18 0.69
CA THR A 196 -4.21 9.23 1.44
C THR A 196 -4.02 10.46 0.56
N THR A 197 -4.18 11.63 1.17
CA THR A 197 -3.82 12.91 0.55
C THR A 197 -2.75 13.56 1.41
N GLU A 198 -1.59 13.81 0.80
CA GLU A 198 -0.47 14.47 1.44
C GLU A 198 -0.77 15.95 1.71
N PRO A 199 -0.05 16.60 2.64
CA PRO A 199 -0.22 18.03 2.91
C PRO A 199 -0.01 18.94 1.69
N ASP A 200 0.76 18.48 0.69
CA ASP A 200 0.99 19.20 -0.58
C ASP A 200 -0.16 19.03 -1.59
N GLY A 201 -1.21 18.30 -1.24
CA GLY A 201 -2.36 18.02 -2.09
C GLY A 201 -2.22 16.77 -2.97
N THR A 202 -1.07 16.10 -2.95
CA THR A 202 -0.87 14.86 -3.72
C THR A 202 -1.80 13.77 -3.18
N ASN A 203 -2.69 13.26 -4.03
CA ASN A 203 -3.60 12.17 -3.69
C ASN A 203 -3.04 10.83 -4.20
N HIS A 204 -3.03 9.82 -3.34
CA HIS A 204 -2.46 8.49 -3.62
C HIS A 204 -3.41 7.56 -4.38
N TYR A 205 -4.40 8.12 -5.07
CA TYR A 205 -5.25 7.41 -6.00
C TYR A 205 -4.68 7.46 -7.41
N ARG A 206 -4.70 6.32 -8.10
CA ARG A 206 -4.40 6.25 -9.53
C ARG A 206 -5.32 5.28 -10.25
N PHE A 207 -5.88 5.71 -11.37
CA PHE A 207 -6.49 4.82 -12.35
C PHE A 207 -5.41 4.27 -13.29
N ILE A 208 -5.46 2.97 -13.58
CA ILE A 208 -4.52 2.29 -14.48
C ILE A 208 -5.33 1.40 -15.42
N ALA A 209 -5.20 1.58 -16.73
CA ALA A 209 -6.01 0.88 -17.75
C ALA A 209 -5.38 -0.40 -18.32
N ASP A 210 -4.14 -0.75 -17.93
CA ASP A 210 -3.44 -1.90 -18.51
C ASP A 210 -2.48 -2.60 -17.53
N ALA A 211 -2.25 -3.90 -17.78
CA ALA A 211 -1.45 -4.76 -16.91
C ALA A 211 0.04 -4.38 -16.83
N ARG A 212 0.60 -3.76 -17.88
CA ARG A 212 2.02 -3.36 -17.90
C ARG A 212 2.24 -2.15 -17.01
N THR A 213 1.41 -1.13 -17.17
CA THR A 213 1.43 0.08 -16.33
C THR A 213 1.13 -0.27 -14.88
N LEU A 214 0.23 -1.23 -14.63
CA LEU A 214 -0.06 -1.73 -13.29
C LEU A 214 1.18 -2.33 -12.62
N LYS A 215 1.85 -3.26 -13.29
CA LYS A 215 3.11 -3.84 -12.80
C LYS A 215 4.18 -2.78 -12.57
N GLN A 216 4.32 -1.82 -13.49
CA GLN A 216 5.28 -0.71 -13.34
C GLN A 216 4.95 0.17 -12.12
N HIS A 217 3.67 0.47 -11.88
CA HIS A 217 3.26 1.27 -10.73
C HIS A 217 3.56 0.54 -9.41
N TYR A 218 3.29 -0.77 -9.34
CA TYR A 218 3.64 -1.58 -8.17
C TYR A 218 5.17 -1.61 -7.91
N ARG A 219 6.01 -1.64 -8.95
CA ARG A 219 7.47 -1.44 -8.78
C ARG A 219 7.81 -0.08 -8.17
N GLN A 220 7.16 1.00 -8.63
CA GLN A 220 7.38 2.36 -8.12
C GLN A 220 7.01 2.45 -6.64
N LEU A 221 5.84 1.92 -6.25
CA LEU A 221 5.40 1.87 -4.86
C LEU A 221 6.42 1.13 -3.97
N ALA A 222 6.95 -0.02 -4.44
CA ALA A 222 7.94 -0.80 -3.70
C ALA A 222 9.28 -0.06 -3.49
N THR A 223 9.63 0.88 -4.37
CA THR A 223 10.83 1.72 -4.24
C THR A 223 10.61 2.99 -3.40
N GLY A 224 9.41 3.21 -2.85
CA GLY A 224 9.07 4.41 -2.10
C GLY A 224 8.88 5.66 -2.98
N LEU A 225 8.73 5.48 -4.29
CA LEU A 225 8.42 6.56 -5.22
C LEU A 225 6.91 6.79 -5.22
N ILE A 226 6.47 7.85 -4.53
CA ILE A 226 5.09 8.34 -4.64
C ILE A 226 4.92 8.93 -6.04
N TRP A 227 3.95 8.43 -6.81
CA TRP A 227 3.59 9.01 -8.10
C TRP A 227 2.95 10.38 -7.85
N LYS A 228 3.70 11.45 -8.10
CA LYS A 228 3.13 12.80 -8.24
C LYS A 228 2.60 12.88 -9.66
N GLY A 229 1.28 12.87 -9.83
CA GLY A 229 0.68 12.88 -11.15
C GLY A 229 1.20 13.99 -12.05
N ASP A 230 1.23 13.75 -13.35
CA ASP A 230 1.43 14.82 -14.31
C ASP A 230 0.25 15.79 -14.15
N ASN A 231 0.55 17.04 -13.77
CA ASN A 231 -0.43 18.13 -13.82
C ASN A 231 -1.05 18.18 -15.22
N GLN A 232 -2.32 17.79 -15.35
CA GLN A 232 -3.21 18.21 -16.43
C GLN A 232 -4.58 18.53 -15.86
#